data_AF-A0A382FHI5-F1
#
_entry.id   AF-A0A382FHI5-F1
#
_cell.length_a   1.000
_cell.length_b   1.000
_cell.length_c   1.000
_cell.angle_alpha   90.00
_cell.angle_beta   90.00
_cell.angle_gamma   90.00
#
_symmetry.space_group_name_H-M   'P 1'
#
loop_
_entity.id
_entity.type
_entity.pdbx_description
1 polymer ?
#
loop_
_entity_poly.entity_id
_entity_poly.type
_entity_poly.pdbx_seq_one_letter_code
_entity_poly.pdbx_strand_id
1 'polypeptide(L)'
;MVGEIDTIIDIYNNENEYNKKKLTDLYNQNFNFSIRFLENTKLPDIKVERWFSPMDRTLRRELKSKINEYWFNTTTYQEVVDLRIKFNDGVLQIFFPKERIQTSSIR
;
A
#
# COMPACT_ATOMS: atom_id res chain seq x y z
N MET A 1 -1.52 5.79 -9.43
CA MET A 1 -1.57 5.07 -8.15
C MET A 1 -1.16 3.62 -8.26
N VAL A 2 -1.94 2.75 -8.92
CA VAL A 2 -1.63 1.30 -8.99
C VAL A 2 -0.29 0.97 -9.64
N GLY A 3 0.17 1.78 -10.61
CA GLY A 3 1.50 1.62 -11.21
C GLY A 3 2.65 1.89 -10.23
N GLU A 4 2.51 2.89 -9.36
CA GLU A 4 3.54 3.26 -8.39
C GLU A 4 3.69 2.21 -7.29
N ILE A 5 2.57 1.67 -6.80
CA ILE A 5 2.58 0.55 -5.83
C ILE A 5 3.28 -0.68 -6.44
N ASP A 6 3.05 -0.94 -7.72
CA ASP A 6 3.68 -2.04 -8.46
C ASP A 6 5.20 -1.83 -8.57
N THR A 7 5.63 -0.62 -8.93
CA THR A 7 7.05 -0.26 -8.95
C THR A 7 7.68 -0.41 -7.57
N ILE A 8 6.99 0.01 -6.51
CA ILE A 8 7.47 -0.17 -5.13
C ILE A 8 7.62 -1.66 -4.81
N ILE A 9 6.62 -2.49 -5.12
CA ILE A 9 6.70 -3.94 -4.90
C ILE A 9 7.85 -4.56 -5.69
N ASP A 10 8.03 -4.16 -6.95
CA ASP A 10 9.09 -4.65 -7.83
C ASP A 10 10.49 -4.30 -7.30
N ILE A 11 10.70 -3.07 -6.84
CA ILE A 11 11.92 -2.65 -6.15
C ILE A 11 12.16 -3.52 -4.91
N TYR A 12 11.14 -3.74 -4.10
CA TYR A 12 11.28 -4.57 -2.91
C TYR A 12 11.58 -6.04 -3.23
N ASN A 13 11.11 -6.55 -4.38
CA ASN A 13 11.38 -7.91 -4.85
C ASN A 13 12.77 -8.08 -5.49
N ASN A 14 13.23 -7.13 -6.29
CA ASN A 14 14.36 -7.33 -7.22
C ASN A 14 15.62 -6.52 -6.88
N GLU A 15 15.53 -5.49 -6.03
CA GLU A 15 16.68 -4.62 -5.72
C GLU A 15 17.43 -5.03 -4.45
N ASN A 16 18.67 -4.56 -4.31
CA ASN A 16 19.45 -4.72 -3.07
C ASN A 16 18.96 -3.77 -1.96
N GLU A 17 19.28 -4.06 -0.69
CA GLU A 17 18.79 -3.26 0.46
C GLU A 17 19.18 -1.77 0.39
N TYR A 18 20.37 -1.47 -0.16
CA TYR A 18 20.82 -0.10 -0.37
C TYR A 18 19.91 0.67 -1.33
N ASN A 19 19.55 0.05 -2.46
CA ASN A 19 18.64 0.61 -3.45
C ASN A 19 17.21 0.70 -2.90
N LYS A 20 16.75 -0.30 -2.14
CA LYS A 20 15.44 -0.24 -1.46
C LYS A 20 15.35 0.97 -0.54
N LYS A 21 16.37 1.21 0.29
CA LYS A 21 16.41 2.36 1.21
C LYS A 21 16.45 3.68 0.44
N LYS A 22 17.34 3.80 -0.54
CA LYS A 22 17.49 5.04 -1.34
C LYS A 22 16.22 5.39 -2.11
N LEU A 23 15.56 4.41 -2.74
CA LEU A 23 14.30 4.65 -3.43
C LEU A 23 13.16 4.94 -2.46
N THR A 24 13.10 4.23 -1.32
CA THR A 24 12.11 4.54 -0.27
C THR A 24 12.24 5.98 0.20
N ASP A 25 13.47 6.44 0.47
CA ASP A 25 13.74 7.82 0.87
C ASP A 25 13.34 8.82 -0.24
N LEU A 26 13.65 8.52 -1.51
CA LEU A 26 13.24 9.34 -2.64
C LEU A 26 11.71 9.45 -2.75
N TYR A 27 10.98 8.34 -2.60
CA TYR A 27 9.52 8.31 -2.66
C TYR A 27 8.90 9.08 -1.49
N ASN A 28 9.45 8.91 -0.28
CA ASN A 28 9.03 9.63 0.90
C ASN A 28 9.29 11.14 0.81
N GLN A 29 10.34 11.56 0.09
CA GLN A 29 10.69 12.98 -0.09
C GLN A 29 9.91 13.68 -1.22
N ASN A 30 9.62 12.97 -2.31
CA ASN A 30 9.10 13.58 -3.54
C ASN A 30 7.60 13.35 -3.76
N PHE A 31 6.99 12.44 -3.01
CA PHE A 31 5.57 12.12 -3.17
C PHE A 31 4.88 12.08 -1.80
N ASN A 32 3.56 12.26 -1.79
CA ASN A 32 2.73 12.15 -0.58
C ASN A 32 2.54 10.68 -0.14
N PHE A 33 3.62 9.89 -0.14
CA PHE A 33 3.65 8.52 0.34
C PHE A 33 4.57 8.41 1.55
N SER A 34 4.24 7.50 2.47
CA SER A 34 5.20 7.03 3.46
C SER A 34 5.29 5.52 3.40
N ILE A 35 6.48 5.00 3.07
CA ILE A 35 6.75 3.56 2.95
C ILE A 35 7.63 3.12 4.12
N ARG A 36 7.26 2.00 4.76
CA ARG A 36 7.99 1.40 5.87
C ARG A 36 7.95 -0.12 5.76
N PHE A 37 9.07 -0.78 6.05
CA PHE A 37 9.10 -2.23 6.18
C PHE A 37 9.04 -2.61 7.66
N LEU A 38 8.07 -3.47 8.00
CA LEU A 38 7.87 -3.98 9.35
C LEU A 38 8.37 -5.42 9.39
N GLU A 39 9.58 -5.62 9.91
CA GLU A 39 10.19 -6.94 10.07
C GLU A 39 9.40 -7.81 11.05
N ASN A 40 9.40 -9.13 10.82
CA ASN A 40 8.76 -10.14 11.70
C ASN A 40 7.29 -9.84 12.06
N THR A 41 6.62 -9.05 11.22
CA THR A 41 5.25 -8.60 11.43
C THR A 41 4.31 -9.38 10.52
N LYS A 42 3.10 -9.65 11.01
CA LYS A 42 2.02 -10.27 10.23
C LYS A 42 0.95 -9.26 9.86
N LEU A 43 0.21 -9.54 8.79
CA LEU A 43 -0.96 -8.74 8.45
C LEU A 43 -2.00 -8.85 9.58
N PRO A 44 -2.72 -7.76 9.91
CA PRO A 44 -3.83 -7.84 10.85
C PRO A 44 -4.94 -8.76 10.33
N ASP A 45 -5.66 -9.41 11.23
CA ASP A 45 -6.83 -10.22 10.86
C ASP A 45 -7.90 -9.37 10.18
N ILE A 46 -8.38 -9.85 9.04
CA ILE A 46 -9.42 -9.19 8.24
C ILE A 46 -10.77 -9.42 8.95
N LYS A 47 -11.25 -8.40 9.67
CA LYS A 47 -12.64 -8.37 10.14
C LYS A 47 -13.56 -7.93 8.99
N VAL A 48 -14.37 -8.86 8.50
CA VAL A 48 -15.25 -8.76 7.31
C VAL A 48 -16.15 -7.52 7.33
N GLU A 49 -16.50 -6.99 8.50
CA GLU A 49 -17.38 -5.81 8.64
C GLU A 49 -16.79 -4.50 8.07
N ARG A 50 -15.48 -4.39 7.86
CA ARG A 50 -14.83 -3.15 7.40
C ARG A 50 -14.91 -2.90 5.89
N TRP A 51 -15.58 -3.76 5.13
CA TRP A 51 -15.34 -3.91 3.69
C TRP A 51 -16.41 -3.29 2.77
N PHE A 52 -17.29 -2.43 3.30
CA PHE A 52 -18.49 -1.97 2.60
C PHE A 52 -18.42 -0.56 2.00
N SER A 53 -17.31 0.17 2.11
CA SER A 53 -17.20 1.49 1.46
C SER A 53 -16.99 1.34 -0.06
N PRO A 54 -17.62 2.19 -0.90
CA PRO A 54 -17.34 2.24 -2.34
C PRO A 54 -15.85 2.41 -2.66
N MET A 55 -15.13 3.19 -1.85
CA MET A 55 -13.69 3.40 -2.02
C MET A 55 -12.89 2.13 -1.72
N ASP A 56 -13.28 1.36 -0.70
CA ASP A 56 -12.65 0.08 -0.38
C ASP A 56 -12.86 -0.94 -1.49
N ARG A 57 -14.04 -0.91 -2.15
CA ARG A 57 -14.32 -1.77 -3.31
C ARG A 57 -13.40 -1.43 -4.48
N THR A 58 -13.20 -0.14 -4.78
CA THR A 58 -12.27 0.31 -5.83
C THR A 58 -10.84 -0.11 -5.51
N LEU A 59 -10.35 0.21 -4.32
CA LEU A 59 -9.00 -0.12 -3.89
C LEU A 59 -8.77 -1.64 -3.91
N ARG A 60 -9.72 -2.44 -3.42
CA ARG A 60 -9.62 -3.90 -3.46
C ARG A 60 -9.53 -4.41 -4.88
N ARG A 61 -10.35 -3.89 -5.81
CA ARG A 61 -10.29 -4.30 -7.23
C ARG A 61 -8.93 -3.99 -7.84
N GLU A 62 -8.37 -2.81 -7.54
CA GLU A 62 -7.06 -2.40 -8.02
C GLU A 62 -5.91 -3.25 -7.46
N LEU A 63 -5.96 -3.60 -6.17
CA LEU A 63 -4.92 -4.40 -5.52
C LEU A 63 -5.03 -5.90 -5.85
N LYS A 64 -6.25 -6.42 -5.99
CA LYS A 64 -6.51 -7.87 -6.21
C LYS A 64 -5.81 -8.42 -7.45
N SER A 65 -5.60 -7.62 -8.48
CA SER A 65 -4.92 -8.09 -9.70
C SER A 65 -3.40 -8.16 -9.58
N LYS A 66 -2.81 -7.57 -8.53
CA LYS A 66 -1.36 -7.40 -8.40
C LYS A 66 -0.77 -8.00 -7.13
N ILE A 67 -1.56 -8.10 -6.07
CA ILE A 67 -1.09 -8.47 -4.74
C ILE A 67 -1.97 -9.59 -4.20
N ASN A 68 -1.33 -10.69 -3.81
CA ASN A 68 -2.02 -11.86 -3.27
C ASN A 68 -2.46 -11.62 -1.82
N GLU A 69 -1.56 -11.17 -0.96
CA GLU A 69 -1.79 -11.04 0.48
C GLU A 69 -1.61 -9.60 0.94
N TYR A 70 -2.71 -8.95 1.28
CA TYR A 70 -2.71 -7.57 1.73
C TYR A 70 -3.84 -7.28 2.72
N TRP A 71 -3.65 -6.20 3.46
CA TRP A 71 -4.62 -5.59 4.35
C TRP A 71 -4.61 -4.09 4.11
N PHE A 72 -5.76 -3.43 4.20
CA PHE A 72 -5.78 -1.97 4.17
C PHE A 72 -6.84 -1.40 5.09
N ASN A 73 -6.67 -0.13 5.44
CA ASN A 73 -7.61 0.61 6.25
C ASN A 73 -7.74 2.05 5.76
N THR A 74 -8.97 2.41 5.42
CA THR A 74 -9.38 3.74 4.94
C THR A 74 -10.21 4.49 6.00
N THR A 75 -10.34 3.96 7.22
CA THR A 75 -11.24 4.48 8.27
C THR A 75 -10.50 5.13 9.42
N THR A 76 -9.31 4.64 9.78
CA THR A 76 -8.56 5.15 10.94
C THR A 76 -8.08 6.59 10.76
N TYR A 77 -7.73 6.98 9.54
CA TYR A 77 -7.27 8.33 9.22
C TYR A 77 -8.24 8.97 8.23
N GLN A 78 -8.63 10.22 8.47
CA GLN A 78 -9.67 10.90 7.68
C GLN A 78 -9.29 11.01 6.19
N GLU A 79 -8.03 11.26 5.88
CA GLU A 79 -7.57 11.54 4.51
C GLU A 79 -6.50 10.57 4.01
N VAL A 80 -6.06 9.62 4.84
CA VAL A 80 -4.96 8.70 4.53
C VAL A 80 -5.46 7.26 4.50
N VAL A 81 -4.86 6.46 3.63
CA VAL A 81 -5.01 5.01 3.56
C VAL A 81 -3.77 4.36 4.13
N ASP A 82 -3.96 3.41 5.05
CA ASP A 82 -2.93 2.48 5.51
C ASP A 82 -3.03 1.21 4.67
N LEU A 83 -2.09 0.99 3.76
CA LEU A 83 -1.98 -0.24 2.97
C LEU A 83 -0.82 -1.08 3.51
N ARG A 84 -1.08 -2.35 3.74
CA ARG A 84 -0.11 -3.34 4.23
C ARG A 84 -0.08 -4.53 3.32
N ILE A 85 1.11 -4.89 2.86
CA ILE A 85 1.32 -5.99 1.92
C ILE A 85 2.21 -7.00 2.60
N LYS A 86 1.84 -8.28 2.57
CA LYS A 86 2.70 -9.33 3.09
C LYS A 86 3.96 -9.40 2.21
N PHE A 87 5.12 -9.36 2.84
CA PHE A 87 6.39 -9.36 2.12
C PHE A 87 7.45 -10.13 2.91
N ASN A 88 7.87 -11.29 2.40
CA ASN A 88 8.78 -12.23 3.08
C ASN A 88 8.35 -12.47 4.54
N ASP A 89 9.27 -12.30 5.50
CA ASP A 89 9.02 -12.45 6.93
C ASP A 89 8.38 -11.22 7.58
N GLY A 90 8.12 -10.17 6.81
CA GLY A 90 7.58 -8.90 7.29
C GLY A 90 6.31 -8.46 6.57
N VAL A 91 6.05 -7.17 6.72
CA VAL A 91 4.95 -6.45 6.07
C VAL A 91 5.49 -5.14 5.51
N LEU A 92 5.24 -4.90 4.23
CA LEU A 92 5.47 -3.60 3.62
C LEU A 92 4.24 -2.72 3.88
N GLN A 93 4.43 -1.64 4.63
CA GLN A 93 3.40 -0.67 4.97
C GLN A 93 3.57 0.60 4.15
N ILE A 94 2.48 1.05 3.53
CA ILE A 94 2.42 2.20 2.64
C ILE A 94 1.26 3.09 3.06
N PHE A 95 1.56 4.35 3.37
CA PHE A 95 0.55 5.38 3.62
C PHE A 95 0.43 6.30 2.42
N PHE A 96 -0.80 6.65 2.02
CA PHE A 96 -1.05 7.60 0.93
C PHE A 96 -2.42 8.29 1.05
N PRO A 97 -2.61 9.48 0.45
CA PRO A 97 -3.88 10.19 0.52
C PRO A 97 -4.99 9.49 -0.28
N LYS A 98 -6.19 9.44 0.30
CA LYS A 98 -7.40 8.81 -0.28
C LYS A 98 -7.80 9.40 -1.63
N GLU A 99 -7.50 10.68 -1.85
CA GLU A 99 -7.73 11.36 -3.13
C GLU A 99 -7.11 10.61 -4.31
N ARG A 100 -5.99 9.89 -4.10
CA ARG A 100 -5.34 9.09 -5.13
C ARG A 100 -6.15 7.87 -5.58
N ILE A 101 -7.12 7.42 -4.77
CA ILE A 101 -8.10 6.38 -5.14
C ILE A 101 -9.29 7.01 -5.86
N GLN A 102 -9.69 8.22 -5.48
CA GLN A 102 -10.85 8.90 -6.07
C GLN A 102 -10.55 9.39 -7.50
N THR A 103 -9.33 9.87 -7.76
CA THR A 103 -8.91 10.32 -9.10
C THR A 103 -8.84 9.19 -10.13
N SER A 104 -8.78 7.90 -9.72
CA SER A 104 -8.86 6.78 -10.67
C SER A 104 -10.29 6.47 -11.12
N SER A 105 -11.31 6.99 -10.41
CA SER A 105 -12.74 6.79 -10.74
C SER A 105 -13.30 7.81 -11.74
N ILE A 106 -12.60 8.93 -11.97
CA ILE A 106 -12.95 9.89 -13.03
C ILE A 106 -12.14 9.45 -14.27
N ARG A 107 -12.75 8.62 -15.11
CA ARG A 107 -12.26 8.29 -16.46
C ARG A 107 -13.38 8.50 -17.45
#